data_AF-A0A0S4L452-F1
#
_entry.id   AF-A0A0S4L452-F1
#
_cell.length_a   1.000
_cell.length_b   1.000
_cell.length_c   1.000
_cell.angle_alpha   90.00
_cell.angle_beta   90.00
_cell.angle_gamma   90.00
#
_symmetry.space_group_name_H-M   'P 1'
#
loop_
_entity.id
_entity.type
_entity.pdbx_description
1 polymer ?
#
loop_
_entity_poly.entity_id
_entity_poly.type
_entity_poly.pdbx_seq_one_letter_code
_entity_poly.pdbx_strand_id
1 'polypeptide(L)'
;MNLDKYPEHVRSELEAYYAKESPEAKKHRLEIEKVKADAVKSQRAWEAEKREFREKYGRSGMLERDDFCAPNNWTPYRPSYWTIKELKNRLKWLKDQRGTLLGKPEKVKELAENTRKIRKYTLELFRRYGAKRLARELKEKNRLRRYWRAMDKRKARKVLTDKWFEARKQKRLARKALEQQGPQETTKTSEAHGTSA
;
A
#
# COMPACT_ATOMS: atom_id res chain seq x y z
N MET A 1 42.21 22.35 11.91
CA MET A 1 41.64 23.50 11.18
C MET A 1 42.71 24.06 10.24
N ASN A 2 42.42 24.22 8.94
CA ASN A 2 43.39 24.78 8.00
C ASN A 2 43.19 26.31 7.96
N LEU A 3 44.05 27.05 8.67
CA LEU A 3 43.96 28.49 8.86
C LEU A 3 44.47 29.29 7.66
N ASP A 4 45.13 28.63 6.70
CA ASP A 4 45.69 29.23 5.48
C ASP A 4 44.64 29.85 4.55
N LYS A 5 43.34 29.59 4.81
CA LYS A 5 42.23 30.14 4.03
C LYS A 5 41.81 31.55 4.46
N TYR A 6 42.35 32.07 5.56
CA TYR A 6 41.95 33.35 6.12
C TYR A 6 43.05 34.41 5.96
N PRO A 7 42.70 35.70 5.81
CA PRO A 7 43.67 36.79 5.83
C PRO A 7 44.52 36.81 7.11
N GLU A 8 45.78 37.26 7.02
CA GLU A 8 46.77 37.20 8.11
C GLU A 8 46.30 37.82 9.44
N HIS A 9 45.58 38.94 9.41
CA HIS A 9 45.06 39.59 10.61
C HIS A 9 43.98 38.76 11.30
N VAL A 10 43.08 38.12 10.54
CA VAL A 10 42.05 37.21 11.08
C VAL A 10 42.69 35.93 11.62
N ARG A 11 43.74 35.45 10.95
CA ARG A 11 44.47 34.26 11.37
C ARG A 11 45.18 34.46 12.71
N SER A 12 45.86 35.58 12.88
CA SER A 12 46.56 35.93 14.12
C SER A 12 45.59 36.16 15.29
N GLU A 13 44.43 36.78 15.04
CA GLU A 13 43.36 36.91 16.04
C GLU A 13 42.77 35.56 16.46
N LEU A 14 42.53 34.66 15.50
CA LEU A 14 42.06 33.29 15.78
C LEU A 14 43.10 32.47 16.55
N GLU A 15 44.38 32.58 16.19
CA GLU A 15 45.48 31.92 16.89
C GLU A 15 45.61 32.42 18.34
N ALA A 16 45.49 33.74 18.57
CA ALA A 16 45.49 34.31 19.91
C ALA A 16 44.26 33.91 20.74
N TYR A 17 43.09 33.81 20.11
CA TYR A 17 41.85 33.33 20.73
C TYR A 17 41.97 31.85 21.15
N TYR A 18 42.51 31.00 20.28
CA TYR A 18 42.72 29.58 20.57
C TYR A 18 43.88 29.30 21.53
N ALA A 19 44.86 30.22 21.63
CA ALA A 19 45.92 30.14 22.63
C ALA A 19 45.41 30.37 24.07
N LYS A 20 44.29 31.09 24.22
CA LYS A 20 43.62 31.34 25.51
C LYS A 20 42.55 30.30 25.86
N GLU A 21 42.34 29.30 25.01
CA GLU A 21 41.26 28.31 25.16
C GLU A 21 41.59 27.30 26.29
N SER A 22 40.64 27.06 27.19
CA SER A 22 40.77 26.03 28.24
C SER A 22 41.00 24.63 27.63
N PRO A 23 41.77 23.74 28.28
CA PRO A 23 41.97 22.36 27.83
C PRO A 23 40.66 21.59 27.56
N GLU A 24 39.60 21.88 28.33
CA GLU A 24 38.27 21.26 28.18
C GLU A 24 37.55 21.76 26.92
N ALA A 25 37.60 23.06 26.65
CA ALA A 25 37.03 23.66 25.45
C ALA A 25 37.73 23.14 24.18
N LYS A 26 39.07 22.99 24.23
CA LYS A 26 39.87 22.39 23.16
C LYS A 26 39.46 20.93 22.89
N LYS A 27 39.20 20.14 23.95
CA LYS A 27 38.73 18.75 23.83
C LYS A 27 37.34 18.67 23.17
N HIS A 28 36.39 19.50 23.62
CA HIS A 28 35.04 19.55 23.07
C HIS A 28 35.03 19.96 21.59
N ARG A 29 35.88 20.93 21.20
CA ARG A 29 36.04 21.34 19.79
C ARG A 29 36.57 20.21 18.92
N LEU A 30 37.57 19.47 19.41
CA LEU A 30 38.12 18.30 18.72
C LEU A 30 37.09 17.18 18.56
N GLU A 31 36.22 16.96 19.55
CA GLU A 31 35.07 16.05 19.42
C GLU A 31 34.09 16.51 18.34
N ILE A 32 33.75 17.80 18.31
CA ILE A 32 32.88 18.36 17.25
C ILE A 32 33.54 18.21 15.87
N GLU A 33 34.83 18.50 15.74
CA GLU A 33 35.56 18.32 14.48
C GLU A 33 35.61 16.86 14.03
N LYS A 34 35.79 15.91 14.96
CA LYS A 34 35.72 14.47 14.67
C LYS A 34 34.34 14.06 14.18
N VAL A 35 33.28 14.47 14.87
CA VAL A 35 31.89 14.18 14.46
C VAL A 35 31.60 14.75 13.07
N LYS A 36 32.06 15.97 12.78
CA LYS A 36 31.93 16.58 11.44
C LYS A 36 32.71 15.81 10.38
N ALA A 37 33.93 15.38 10.69
CA ALA A 37 34.76 14.61 9.77
C ALA A 37 34.16 13.22 9.47
N ASP A 38 33.65 12.54 10.49
CA ASP A 38 32.97 11.24 10.35
C ASP A 38 31.68 11.37 9.53
N ALA A 39 30.93 12.46 9.71
CA ALA A 39 29.74 12.75 8.90
C ALA A 39 30.11 12.93 7.42
N VAL A 40 31.15 13.72 7.11
CA VAL A 40 31.64 13.93 5.73
C VAL A 40 32.15 12.62 5.10
N LYS A 41 32.88 11.80 5.86
CA LYS A 41 33.37 10.49 5.39
C LYS A 41 32.21 9.55 5.08
N SER A 42 31.16 9.56 5.91
CA SER A 42 29.94 8.78 5.68
C SER A 42 29.20 9.23 4.42
N GLN A 43 29.17 10.55 4.14
CA GLN A 43 28.53 11.12 2.97
C GLN A 43 29.24 10.70 1.68
N ARG A 44 30.57 10.79 1.63
CA ARG A 44 31.35 10.39 0.45
C ARG A 44 31.24 8.89 0.15
N ALA A 45 31.29 8.05 1.18
CA ALA A 45 31.12 6.61 1.03
C ALA A 45 29.72 6.27 0.46
N TRP A 46 28.70 7.00 0.89
CA TRP A 46 27.35 6.82 0.37
C TRP A 46 27.16 7.35 -1.06
N GLU A 47 27.77 8.47 -1.42
CA GLU A 47 27.75 8.95 -2.82
C GLU A 47 28.39 7.93 -3.77
N ALA A 48 29.44 7.26 -3.31
CA ALA A 48 30.05 6.14 -4.03
C ALA A 48 29.09 4.94 -4.12
N GLU A 49 28.47 4.49 -3.02
CA GLU A 49 27.46 3.41 -3.05
C GLU A 49 26.26 3.75 -3.95
N LYS A 50 25.78 5.00 -3.92
CA LYS A 50 24.65 5.48 -4.73
C LYS A 50 25.02 5.49 -6.21
N ARG A 51 26.23 5.92 -6.55
CA ARG A 51 26.76 5.87 -7.92
C ARG A 51 26.86 4.43 -8.40
N GLU A 52 27.50 3.56 -7.63
CA GLU A 52 27.65 2.13 -7.95
C GLU A 52 26.27 1.45 -8.13
N PHE A 53 25.32 1.74 -7.25
CA PHE A 53 23.96 1.19 -7.37
C PHE A 53 23.23 1.71 -8.61
N ARG A 54 23.33 3.01 -8.92
CA ARG A 54 22.69 3.61 -10.10
C ARG A 54 23.32 3.09 -11.40
N GLU A 55 24.63 2.92 -11.44
CA GLU A 55 25.33 2.30 -12.57
C GLU A 55 24.87 0.85 -12.78
N LYS A 56 24.79 0.08 -11.69
CA LYS A 56 24.51 -1.37 -11.79
C LYS A 56 23.03 -1.74 -11.94
N TYR A 57 22.10 -0.95 -11.40
CA TYR A 57 20.66 -1.25 -11.43
C TYR A 57 19.79 -0.14 -12.02
N GLY A 58 20.35 0.97 -12.51
CA GLY A 58 19.63 2.09 -13.12
C GLY A 58 18.90 3.00 -12.13
N ARG A 59 17.96 3.83 -12.62
CA ARG A 59 17.11 4.78 -11.84
C ARG A 59 16.12 4.13 -10.86
N SER A 60 16.32 2.85 -10.59
CA SER A 60 15.52 1.83 -9.91
C SER A 60 15.09 2.12 -8.46
N GLY A 61 14.46 3.27 -8.22
CA GLY A 61 13.85 3.63 -6.96
C GLY A 61 14.51 4.69 -6.12
N MET A 62 15.46 5.41 -6.71
CA MET A 62 15.98 6.62 -6.09
C MET A 62 15.45 7.80 -6.90
N LEU A 63 14.60 8.61 -6.29
CA LEU A 63 14.22 9.89 -6.84
C LEU A 63 15.46 10.80 -6.82
N GLU A 64 15.54 11.72 -7.78
CA GLU A 64 16.52 12.81 -7.73
C GLU A 64 16.41 13.62 -6.44
N ARG A 65 15.20 13.67 -5.86
CA ARG A 65 14.85 14.41 -4.64
C ARG A 65 15.09 13.64 -3.34
N ASP A 66 15.69 12.45 -3.40
CA ASP A 66 16.20 11.77 -2.20
C ASP A 66 17.41 12.48 -1.59
N ASP A 67 17.81 13.59 -2.19
CA ASP A 67 18.76 14.53 -1.64
C ASP A 67 18.09 15.32 -0.49
N PHE A 68 18.67 15.18 0.71
CA PHE A 68 18.46 16.05 1.87
C PHE A 68 17.08 16.08 2.54
N CYS A 69 16.94 15.27 3.60
CA CYS A 69 16.14 15.63 4.76
C CYS A 69 16.99 15.44 6.02
N ALA A 70 17.51 16.57 6.52
CA ALA A 70 18.24 16.80 7.77
C ALA A 70 19.76 16.46 7.81
N PRO A 71 20.61 17.38 8.31
CA PRO A 71 22.08 17.28 8.21
C PRO A 71 22.74 16.22 9.10
N ASN A 72 22.10 15.77 10.18
CA ASN A 72 22.78 15.03 11.25
C ASN A 72 22.10 13.73 11.70
N ASN A 73 21.11 13.23 10.96
CA ASN A 73 20.53 11.91 11.24
C ASN A 73 19.79 11.41 10.02
N TRP A 74 20.50 10.78 9.08
CA TRP A 74 19.85 10.28 7.88
C TRP A 74 19.34 8.85 8.08
N THR A 75 18.01 8.73 8.14
CA THR A 75 17.30 7.47 7.98
C THR A 75 16.77 7.43 6.55
N PRO A 76 17.06 6.38 5.74
CA PRO A 76 16.39 6.25 4.45
C PRO A 76 14.87 6.33 4.66
N TYR A 77 14.12 6.90 3.71
CA TYR A 77 12.65 6.88 3.74
C TYR A 77 12.18 5.51 4.21
N ARG A 78 11.23 5.49 5.16
CA ARG A 78 10.76 4.21 5.72
C ARG A 78 10.47 3.25 4.56
N PRO A 79 10.86 1.96 4.66
CA PRO A 79 10.66 0.98 3.59
C PRO A 79 9.22 0.89 3.10
N SER A 80 8.25 1.41 3.86
CA SER A 80 6.84 1.58 3.52
C SER A 80 6.55 2.56 2.37
N TYR A 81 7.46 3.48 2.04
CA TYR A 81 7.28 4.45 0.94
C TYR A 81 7.83 3.97 -0.39
N TRP A 82 8.70 2.95 -0.38
CA TRP A 82 9.33 2.44 -1.58
C TRP A 82 8.32 1.67 -2.44
N THR A 83 8.48 1.58 -3.74
CA THR A 83 7.67 0.68 -4.56
C THR A 83 8.19 -0.77 -4.45
N ILE A 84 7.38 -1.75 -4.87
CA ILE A 84 7.78 -3.18 -4.83
C ILE A 84 9.02 -3.43 -5.68
N LYS A 85 9.15 -2.73 -6.82
CA LYS A 85 10.30 -2.88 -7.72
C LYS A 85 11.60 -2.43 -7.04
N GLU A 86 11.52 -1.35 -6.28
CA GLU A 86 12.66 -0.73 -5.59
C GLU A 86 13.14 -1.59 -4.43
N LEU A 87 12.20 -2.12 -3.64
CA LEU A 87 12.49 -3.09 -2.59
C LEU A 87 13.20 -4.32 -3.16
N LYS A 88 12.77 -4.83 -4.33
CA LYS A 88 13.43 -5.97 -5.00
C LYS A 88 14.85 -5.63 -5.45
N ASN A 89 15.06 -4.46 -6.06
CA ASN A 89 16.37 -4.04 -6.54
C ASN A 89 17.35 -3.84 -5.39
N ARG A 90 16.92 -3.22 -4.28
CA ARG A 90 17.77 -3.08 -3.10
C ARG A 90 18.08 -4.43 -2.46
N LEU A 91 17.12 -5.35 -2.38
CA LEU A 91 17.37 -6.72 -1.92
C LEU A 91 18.40 -7.44 -2.79
N LYS A 92 18.35 -7.27 -4.12
CA LYS A 92 19.32 -7.84 -5.04
C LYS A 92 20.73 -7.31 -4.75
N TRP A 93 20.90 -5.99 -4.70
CA TRP A 93 22.20 -5.38 -4.38
C TRP A 93 22.74 -5.81 -3.03
N LEU A 94 21.89 -5.83 -1.98
CA LEU A 94 22.31 -6.27 -0.65
C LEU A 94 22.79 -7.73 -0.63
N LYS A 95 22.14 -8.62 -1.40
CA LYS A 95 22.58 -10.01 -1.56
C LYS A 95 23.92 -10.11 -2.28
N ASP A 96 24.11 -9.31 -3.34
CA ASP A 96 25.38 -9.27 -4.07
C ASP A 96 26.52 -8.80 -3.15
N GLN A 97 26.28 -7.72 -2.39
CA GLN A 97 27.21 -7.23 -1.36
C GLN A 97 27.43 -8.25 -0.24
N ARG A 98 26.41 -8.99 0.19
CA ARG A 98 26.59 -10.04 1.20
C ARG A 98 27.54 -11.12 0.66
N GLY A 99 27.41 -11.50 -0.61
CA GLY A 99 28.30 -12.44 -1.28
C GLY A 99 29.76 -12.00 -1.24
N THR A 100 30.04 -10.71 -1.48
CA THR A 100 31.41 -10.17 -1.47
C THR A 100 32.00 -9.98 -0.07
N LEU A 101 31.16 -9.94 0.97
CA LEU A 101 31.54 -9.79 2.38
C LEU A 101 31.73 -11.13 3.09
N LEU A 102 31.23 -12.23 2.55
CA LEU A 102 31.43 -13.57 3.12
C LEU A 102 32.92 -13.95 3.13
N GLY A 103 33.37 -14.57 4.22
CA GLY A 103 34.75 -15.03 4.38
C GLY A 103 35.78 -13.93 4.70
N LYS A 104 35.36 -12.67 4.86
CA LYS A 104 36.25 -11.55 5.24
C LYS A 104 36.10 -11.25 6.74
N PRO A 105 37.00 -11.75 7.61
CA PRO A 105 36.88 -11.59 9.07
C PRO A 105 36.90 -10.12 9.52
N GLU A 106 37.58 -9.24 8.79
CA GLU A 106 37.62 -7.81 9.07
C GLU A 106 36.28 -7.09 8.83
N LYS A 107 35.37 -7.71 8.05
CA LYS A 107 34.10 -7.11 7.61
C LYS A 107 32.86 -7.73 8.25
N VAL A 108 33.02 -8.46 9.35
CA VAL A 108 31.92 -9.15 10.04
C VAL A 108 30.80 -8.20 10.47
N LYS A 109 31.13 -6.97 10.92
CA LYS A 109 30.14 -5.95 11.29
C LYS A 109 29.28 -5.52 10.08
N GLU A 110 29.91 -5.25 8.94
CA GLU A 110 29.24 -4.90 7.67
C GLU A 110 28.32 -6.04 7.19
N LEU A 111 28.80 -7.29 7.30
CA LEU A 111 28.03 -8.49 6.93
C LEU A 111 26.77 -8.66 7.80
N ALA A 112 26.90 -8.47 9.12
CA ALA A 112 25.78 -8.54 10.05
C ALA A 112 24.73 -7.45 9.76
N GLU A 113 25.19 -6.22 9.51
CA GLU A 113 24.30 -5.10 9.17
C GLU A 113 23.57 -5.34 7.84
N ASN A 114 24.28 -5.85 6.83
CA ASN A 114 23.70 -6.20 5.54
C ASN A 114 22.63 -7.30 5.70
N THR A 115 22.91 -8.33 6.49
CA THR A 115 21.95 -9.41 6.80
C THR A 115 20.69 -8.87 7.49
N ARG A 116 20.85 -7.94 8.45
CA ARG A 116 19.72 -7.26 9.11
C ARG A 116 18.88 -6.46 8.12
N LYS A 117 19.52 -5.72 7.21
CA LYS A 117 18.86 -4.95 6.15
C LYS A 117 18.07 -5.86 5.21
N ILE A 118 18.66 -6.98 4.77
CA ILE A 118 17.97 -7.99 3.93
C ILE A 118 16.69 -8.48 4.60
N ARG A 119 16.76 -8.87 5.88
CA ARG A 119 15.58 -9.35 6.63
C ARG A 119 14.48 -8.29 6.69
N LYS A 120 14.84 -7.05 7.02
CA LYS A 120 13.90 -5.91 7.11
C LYS A 120 13.15 -5.67 5.79
N TYR A 121 13.86 -5.59 4.67
CA TYR A 121 13.23 -5.34 3.38
C TYR A 121 12.41 -6.53 2.87
N THR A 122 12.83 -7.76 3.19
CA THR A 122 12.10 -8.97 2.84
C THR A 122 10.74 -9.02 3.55
N LEU A 123 10.71 -8.72 4.86
CA LEU A 123 9.46 -8.66 5.63
C LEU A 123 8.49 -7.61 5.08
N GLU A 124 8.98 -6.42 4.71
CA GLU A 124 8.14 -5.38 4.12
C GLU A 124 7.58 -5.80 2.75
N LEU A 125 8.37 -6.50 1.95
CA LEU A 125 7.93 -7.05 0.67
C LEU A 125 6.78 -8.06 0.86
N PHE A 126 6.94 -9.00 1.81
CA PHE A 126 5.91 -9.98 2.14
C PHE A 126 4.63 -9.33 2.68
N ARG A 127 4.76 -8.33 3.56
CA ARG A 127 3.62 -7.56 4.08
C ARG A 127 2.78 -6.96 2.95
N ARG A 128 3.44 -6.38 1.94
CA ARG A 128 2.76 -5.78 0.78
C ARG A 128 2.14 -6.79 -0.16
N TYR A 129 2.81 -7.92 -0.38
CA TYR A 129 2.22 -9.02 -1.15
C TYR A 129 0.99 -9.60 -0.44
N GLY A 130 1.06 -9.78 0.88
CA GLY A 130 -0.07 -10.19 1.71
C GLY A 130 -1.24 -9.20 1.62
N ALA A 131 -0.98 -7.90 1.78
CA ALA A 131 -2.01 -6.87 1.65
C ALA A 131 -2.67 -6.85 0.26
N LYS A 132 -1.87 -6.95 -0.82
CA LYS A 132 -2.40 -7.03 -2.19
C LYS A 132 -3.25 -8.28 -2.42
N ARG A 133 -2.83 -9.42 -1.87
CA ARG A 133 -3.58 -10.67 -1.94
C ARG A 133 -4.90 -10.56 -1.20
N LEU A 134 -4.89 -10.09 0.05
CA LEU A 134 -6.11 -9.84 0.84
C LEU A 134 -7.08 -8.90 0.15
N ALA A 135 -6.59 -7.81 -0.46
CA ALA A 135 -7.42 -6.88 -1.22
C ALA A 135 -8.10 -7.55 -2.43
N ARG A 136 -7.38 -8.44 -3.15
CA ARG A 136 -7.95 -9.22 -4.25
C ARG A 136 -9.02 -10.20 -3.75
N GLU A 137 -8.72 -10.94 -2.68
CA GLU A 137 -9.67 -11.89 -2.08
C GLU A 137 -10.95 -11.20 -1.59
N LEU A 138 -10.83 -10.03 -0.96
CA LEU A 138 -11.98 -9.22 -0.55
C LEU A 138 -12.81 -8.73 -1.74
N LYS A 139 -12.15 -8.28 -2.82
CA LYS A 139 -12.83 -7.85 -4.05
C LYS A 139 -13.61 -9.01 -4.68
N GLU A 140 -13.01 -10.20 -4.70
CA GLU A 140 -13.63 -11.41 -5.22
C GLU A 140 -14.82 -11.87 -4.38
N LYS A 141 -14.67 -11.92 -3.05
CA LYS A 141 -15.79 -12.19 -2.12
C LYS A 141 -16.94 -11.20 -2.31
N ASN A 142 -16.64 -9.91 -2.48
CA ASN A 142 -17.67 -8.89 -2.73
C ASN A 142 -18.35 -9.07 -4.09
N ARG A 143 -17.61 -9.43 -5.13
CA ARG A 143 -18.17 -9.75 -6.45
C ARG A 143 -19.13 -10.95 -6.36
N LEU A 144 -18.72 -12.03 -5.70
CA LEU A 144 -19.57 -13.21 -5.50
C LEU A 144 -20.83 -12.88 -4.69
N ARG A 145 -20.71 -12.10 -3.61
CA ARG A 145 -21.88 -11.65 -2.83
C ARG A 145 -22.88 -10.86 -3.67
N ARG A 146 -22.40 -9.97 -4.55
CA ARG A 146 -23.28 -9.22 -5.48
C ARG A 146 -23.96 -10.13 -6.47
N TYR A 147 -23.23 -11.10 -7.03
CA TYR A 147 -23.76 -12.09 -7.95
C TYR A 147 -24.89 -12.92 -7.31
N TRP A 148 -24.66 -13.46 -6.11
CA TRP A 148 -25.67 -14.25 -5.40
C TRP A 148 -26.92 -13.44 -5.06
N ARG A 149 -26.76 -12.20 -4.56
CA ARG A 149 -27.90 -11.30 -4.32
C ARG A 149 -28.71 -11.02 -5.60
N ALA A 150 -28.04 -10.88 -6.74
CA ALA A 150 -28.72 -10.69 -8.02
C ALA A 150 -29.48 -11.96 -8.45
N MET A 151 -28.89 -13.14 -8.26
CA MET A 151 -29.53 -14.43 -8.51
C MET A 151 -30.76 -14.63 -7.60
N ASP A 152 -30.65 -14.34 -6.32
CA ASP A 152 -31.77 -14.48 -5.38
C ASP A 152 -32.91 -13.51 -5.72
N LYS A 153 -32.59 -12.26 -6.08
CA LYS A 153 -33.58 -11.31 -6.60
C LYS A 153 -34.25 -11.84 -7.88
N ARG A 154 -33.50 -12.45 -8.80
CA ARG A 154 -34.04 -13.04 -10.02
C ARG A 154 -34.97 -14.21 -9.71
N LYS A 155 -34.58 -15.10 -8.79
CA LYS A 155 -35.42 -16.21 -8.31
C LYS A 155 -36.72 -15.70 -7.68
N ALA A 156 -36.63 -14.72 -6.77
CA ALA A 156 -37.79 -14.11 -6.13
C ALA A 156 -38.75 -13.47 -7.16
N ARG A 157 -38.20 -12.74 -8.15
CA ARG A 157 -38.99 -12.19 -9.25
C ARG A 157 -39.66 -13.28 -10.07
N LYS A 158 -38.94 -14.36 -10.39
CA LYS A 158 -39.49 -15.50 -11.13
C LYS A 158 -40.68 -16.13 -10.40
N VAL A 159 -40.56 -16.35 -9.09
CA VAL A 159 -41.67 -16.90 -8.28
C VAL A 159 -42.90 -15.99 -8.32
N LEU A 160 -42.71 -14.66 -8.24
CA LEU A 160 -43.81 -13.71 -8.34
C LEU A 160 -44.45 -13.70 -9.74
N THR A 161 -43.65 -13.75 -10.80
CA THR A 161 -44.17 -13.82 -12.17
C THR A 161 -44.92 -15.11 -12.42
N ASP A 162 -44.40 -16.25 -11.98
CA ASP A 162 -45.02 -17.56 -12.16
C ASP A 162 -46.39 -17.60 -11.45
N LYS A 163 -46.47 -17.10 -10.21
CA LYS A 163 -47.75 -16.95 -9.49
C LYS A 163 -48.74 -16.05 -10.22
N TRP A 164 -48.28 -14.94 -10.79
CA TRP A 164 -49.14 -14.04 -11.57
C TRP A 164 -49.68 -14.71 -12.83
N PHE A 165 -48.83 -15.45 -13.55
CA PHE A 165 -49.25 -16.20 -14.74
C PHE A 165 -50.25 -17.30 -14.39
N GLU A 166 -50.01 -18.06 -13.33
CA GLU A 166 -50.95 -19.09 -12.86
C GLU A 166 -52.29 -18.48 -12.44
N ALA A 167 -52.30 -17.39 -11.66
CA ALA A 167 -53.54 -16.70 -11.30
C ALA A 167 -54.32 -16.20 -12.53
N ARG A 168 -53.61 -15.68 -13.54
CA ARG A 168 -54.22 -15.21 -14.79
C ARG A 168 -54.77 -16.37 -15.62
N LYS A 169 -54.08 -17.52 -15.65
CA LYS A 169 -54.53 -18.75 -16.29
C LYS A 169 -55.80 -19.28 -15.62
N GLN A 170 -55.83 -19.34 -14.29
CA GLN A 170 -57.01 -19.75 -13.53
C GLN A 170 -58.22 -18.82 -13.79
N LYS A 171 -58.02 -17.50 -13.82
CA LYS A 171 -59.09 -16.55 -14.19
C LYS A 171 -59.62 -16.79 -15.61
N ARG A 172 -58.75 -17.09 -16.58
CA ARG A 172 -59.16 -17.43 -17.95
C ARG A 172 -59.96 -18.72 -18.01
N LEU A 173 -59.55 -19.75 -17.27
CA LEU A 173 -60.28 -21.02 -17.18
C LEU A 173 -61.65 -20.82 -16.52
N ALA A 174 -61.72 -20.08 -15.41
CA ALA A 174 -62.98 -19.75 -14.74
C ALA A 174 -63.93 -18.97 -15.67
N ARG A 175 -63.43 -17.98 -16.40
CA ARG A 175 -64.25 -17.25 -17.40
C ARG A 175 -64.79 -18.16 -18.49
N LYS A 176 -63.95 -19.04 -19.05
CA LYS A 176 -64.38 -20.02 -20.07
C LYS A 176 -65.42 -20.99 -19.52
N ALA A 177 -65.27 -21.45 -18.28
CA ALA A 177 -66.25 -22.32 -17.63
C ALA A 177 -67.60 -21.60 -17.42
N LEU A 178 -67.59 -20.32 -17.07
CA LEU A 178 -68.80 -19.50 -16.94
C LEU A 178 -69.49 -19.25 -18.29
N GLU A 179 -68.71 -18.98 -19.34
CA GLU A 179 -69.22 -18.85 -20.71
C GLU A 179 -69.83 -20.16 -21.23
N GLN A 180 -69.33 -21.32 -20.79
CA GLN A 180 -69.90 -22.63 -21.11
C GLN A 180 -71.18 -22.97 -20.33
N GLN A 181 -71.44 -22.34 -19.18
CA GLN A 181 -72.65 -22.57 -18.40
C GLN A 181 -73.88 -21.82 -18.94
N GLY A 182 -73.69 -20.88 -19.89
CA GLY A 182 -74.77 -20.07 -20.45
C GLY A 182 -75.48 -19.18 -19.40
N PRO A 183 -76.26 -18.18 -19.80
CA PRO A 183 -77.13 -17.49 -18.85
C PRO A 183 -78.16 -18.49 -18.34
N GLN A 184 -78.11 -18.85 -17.05
CA GLN A 184 -79.26 -19.48 -16.42
C GLN A 184 -80.41 -18.45 -16.43
N GLU A 185 -81.40 -18.71 -17.27
CA GLU A 185 -82.68 -18.00 -17.26
C GLU A 185 -83.28 -18.14 -15.87
N THR A 186 -83.18 -17.08 -15.07
CA THR A 186 -83.99 -16.93 -13.87
C THR A 186 -85.40 -16.58 -14.32
N THR A 187 -86.20 -17.59 -14.65
CA THR A 187 -87.66 -17.44 -14.72
C THR A 187 -88.18 -17.24 -13.29
N LYS A 188 -88.28 -15.97 -12.89
CA LYS A 188 -89.16 -15.51 -11.80
C LYS A 188 -90.14 -14.51 -12.40
N THR A 189 -91.35 -14.97 -12.68
CA THR A 189 -92.56 -14.13 -12.84
C THR A 189 -93.67 -14.87 -12.12
N SER A 190 -93.92 -14.51 -10.87
CA SER A 190 -94.87 -13.46 -10.44
C SER A 190 -96.29 -14.01 -10.39
N GLU A 191 -96.79 -14.09 -9.16
CA GLU A 191 -98.18 -14.28 -8.79
C GLU A 191 -99.12 -13.48 -9.70
N ALA A 192 -100.01 -14.17 -10.40
CA ALA A 192 -101.18 -13.57 -11.00
C ALA A 192 -102.38 -13.90 -10.13
N HIS A 193 -102.75 -12.97 -9.26
CA HIS A 193 -104.07 -12.92 -8.64
C HIS A 193 -105.11 -12.72 -9.74
N GLY A 194 -105.89 -13.76 -10.03
CA GLY A 194 -107.12 -13.69 -10.80
C GLY A 194 -108.33 -13.78 -9.88
N THR A 195 -108.99 -12.65 -9.67
CA THR A 195 -110.34 -12.52 -9.10
C THR A 195 -111.38 -13.23 -9.96
N SER A 196 -112.34 -13.92 -9.33
CA SER A 196 -113.70 -14.11 -9.88
C SER A 196 -114.72 -14.21 -8.75
N ALA A 197 -115.71 -13.30 -8.85
CA ALA A 197 -117.11 -13.28 -8.39
C ALA A 197 -117.56 -14.16 -7.21
#